data_AF-R4KJF8-F1
#
_entry.id   AF-R4KJF8-F1
#
_cell.length_a   1.000
_cell.length_b   1.000
_cell.length_c   1.000
_cell.angle_alpha   90.00
_cell.angle_beta   90.00
_cell.angle_gamma   90.00
#
_symmetry.space_group_name_H-M   'P 1'
#
loop_
_entity.id
_entity.type
_entity.pdbx_description
1 polymer ?
#
loop_
_entity_poly.entity_id
_entity_poly.type
_entity_poly.pdbx_seq_one_letter_code
_entity_poly.pdbx_strand_id
1 'polypeptide(L)'
;MLVVKYSHEQYQDFVCDFLTRYYISTGQQITIVTKASLVVKLWGADLTGIVKLIKNRYSRANRGIPPKDAVALLRSLILMTFTGETSIPKWVDSLRSDPFLAVLSGFCPPAFLLLKLMMFRQILSRAWVLFIIIWIG
;
A
#
# COMPACT_ATOMS: atom_id res chain seq x y z
N MET A 1 -10.68 -15.53 -2.84
CA MET A 1 -9.44 -16.10 -2.25
C MET A 1 -8.34 -15.06 -2.39
N LEU A 2 -7.47 -14.87 -1.40
CA LEU A 2 -6.31 -13.97 -1.53
C LEU A 2 -5.32 -14.56 -2.54
N VAL A 3 -4.96 -13.75 -3.54
CA VAL A 3 -4.03 -14.10 -4.61
C VAL A 3 -3.05 -12.93 -4.78
N VAL A 4 -1.80 -13.24 -5.07
CA VAL A 4 -0.80 -12.23 -5.47
C VAL A 4 -1.23 -11.70 -6.83
N LYS A 5 -1.57 -10.41 -6.90
CA LYS A 5 -2.04 -9.80 -8.14
C LYS A 5 -0.90 -9.41 -9.07
N TYR A 6 0.22 -8.94 -8.50
CA TYR A 6 1.41 -8.50 -9.23
C TYR A 6 2.67 -9.07 -8.59
N SER A 7 3.67 -9.40 -9.41
CA SER A 7 5.02 -9.72 -8.93
C SER A 7 5.70 -8.48 -8.34
N HIS A 8 6.81 -8.68 -7.62
CA HIS A 8 7.57 -7.54 -7.08
C HIS A 8 8.18 -6.69 -8.20
N GLU A 9 8.69 -7.33 -9.26
CA GLU A 9 9.21 -6.68 -10.47
C GLU A 9 8.13 -5.83 -11.16
N GLN A 10 6.92 -6.37 -11.35
CA GLN A 10 5.79 -5.61 -11.92
C GLN A 10 5.43 -4.37 -11.08
N TYR A 11 5.58 -4.46 -9.75
CA TYR A 11 5.41 -3.31 -8.88
C TYR A 11 6.53 -2.28 -9.07
N GLN A 12 7.78 -2.72 -9.17
CA GLN A 12 8.93 -1.84 -9.41
C GLN A 12 8.79 -1.11 -10.74
N ASP A 13 8.45 -1.82 -11.82
CA ASP A 13 8.19 -1.24 -13.14
C ASP A 13 7.07 -0.20 -13.10
N PHE A 14 5.97 -0.51 -12.41
CA PHE A 14 4.86 0.42 -12.23
C PHE A 14 5.29 1.71 -11.51
N VAL A 15 6.04 1.60 -10.41
CA VAL A 15 6.54 2.76 -9.67
C VAL A 15 7.51 3.56 -10.54
N CYS A 16 8.42 2.88 -11.26
CA CYS A 16 9.40 3.52 -12.13
C CYS A 16 8.75 4.29 -13.29
N ASP A 17 7.78 3.68 -13.99
CA ASP A 17 7.03 4.34 -15.07
C ASP A 17 6.28 5.57 -14.55
N PHE A 18 5.61 5.44 -13.41
CA PHE A 18 4.87 6.55 -12.82
C PHE A 18 5.79 7.71 -12.39
N LEU A 19 6.87 7.40 -11.66
CA LEU A 19 7.82 8.42 -11.21
C LEU A 19 8.46 9.13 -12.41
N THR A 20 8.81 8.38 -13.44
CA THR A 20 9.37 8.92 -14.68
C THR A 20 8.37 9.86 -15.35
N ARG A 21 7.16 9.36 -15.63
CA ARG A 21 6.13 10.10 -16.37
C ARG A 21 5.67 11.37 -15.67
N TYR A 22 5.45 11.31 -14.36
CA TYR A 22 4.76 12.39 -13.65
C TYR A 22 5.69 13.32 -12.86
N TYR A 23 6.91 12.89 -12.52
CA TYR A 23 7.85 13.71 -11.74
C TYR A 23 9.14 14.02 -12.49
N ILE A 24 9.72 13.06 -13.22
CA ILE A 24 10.96 13.33 -13.98
C ILE A 24 10.65 14.16 -15.22
N SER A 25 9.70 13.69 -16.05
CA SER A 25 9.34 14.37 -17.31
C SER A 25 8.68 15.74 -17.11
N THR A 26 8.14 16.02 -15.91
CA THR A 26 7.53 17.31 -15.57
C THR A 26 8.46 18.24 -14.80
N GLY A 27 9.71 17.83 -14.54
CA GLY A 27 10.70 18.63 -13.81
C GLY A 27 10.50 18.68 -12.29
N GLN A 28 9.63 17.85 -11.71
CA GLN A 28 9.33 17.78 -10.26
C GLN A 28 10.23 16.78 -9.50
N GLN A 29 11.48 16.64 -9.92
CA GLN A 29 12.44 15.67 -9.39
C GLN A 29 12.71 15.87 -7.90
N ILE A 30 12.62 17.12 -7.42
CA ILE A 30 12.79 17.48 -6.01
C ILE A 30 11.83 16.73 -5.09
N THR A 31 10.62 16.41 -5.55
CA THR A 31 9.63 15.63 -4.78
C THR A 31 10.10 14.20 -4.55
N ILE A 32 10.74 13.59 -5.56
CA ILE A 32 11.34 12.25 -5.44
C ILE A 32 12.48 12.30 -4.42
N VAL A 33 13.38 13.27 -4.54
CA VAL A 33 14.54 13.42 -3.65
C VAL A 33 14.09 13.61 -2.20
N THR A 34 13.10 14.48 -1.96
CA THR A 34 12.55 14.76 -0.63
C THR A 34 11.95 13.51 0.02
N LYS A 35 11.37 12.60 -0.77
CA LYS A 35 10.71 11.38 -0.31
C LYS A 35 11.53 10.11 -0.58
N ALA A 36 12.81 10.24 -0.94
CA ALA A 36 13.65 9.13 -1.39
C ALA A 36 13.75 8.00 -0.35
N SER A 37 13.78 8.36 0.95
CA SER A 37 13.81 7.39 2.04
C SER A 37 12.61 6.45 2.05
N LEU A 38 11.41 6.94 1.72
CA LEU A 38 10.20 6.13 1.62
C LEU A 38 10.26 5.22 0.38
N VAL A 39 10.74 5.77 -0.74
CA VAL A 39 10.91 5.02 -1.98
C VAL A 39 11.84 3.84 -1.77
N VAL A 40 13.04 4.07 -1.25
CA VAL A 40 14.04 3.01 -1.03
C VAL A 40 13.52 1.92 -0.09
N LYS A 41 12.86 2.30 1.01
CA LYS A 41 12.31 1.34 1.98
C LYS A 41 11.28 0.41 1.36
N LEU A 42 10.42 0.91 0.46
CA LEU A 42 9.39 0.09 -0.18
C LEU A 42 9.87 -0.58 -1.47
N TRP A 43 10.86 0.00 -2.14
CA TRP A 43 11.44 -0.52 -3.39
C TRP A 43 12.07 -1.90 -3.21
N GLY A 44 12.81 -2.10 -2.12
CA GLY A 44 13.43 -3.40 -1.79
C GLY A 44 12.54 -4.35 -0.99
N ALA A 45 11.35 -3.91 -0.56
CA ALA A 45 10.45 -4.71 0.25
C ALA A 45 9.58 -5.63 -0.62
N ASP A 46 10.06 -6.85 -0.88
CA ASP A 46 9.24 -7.88 -1.50
C ASP A 46 8.25 -8.47 -0.48
N LEU A 47 6.99 -8.04 -0.61
CA LEU A 47 5.88 -8.50 0.24
C LEU A 47 5.04 -9.60 -0.43
N THR A 48 5.40 -10.08 -1.62
CA THR A 48 4.60 -11.10 -2.33
C THR A 48 4.47 -12.40 -1.54
N GLY A 49 5.53 -12.78 -0.80
CA GLY A 49 5.55 -13.97 0.06
C GLY A 49 4.54 -13.92 1.20
N ILE A 50 4.17 -12.74 1.68
CA ILE A 50 3.28 -12.60 2.84
C ILE A 50 1.86 -13.08 2.54
N VAL A 51 1.44 -13.03 1.27
CA VAL A 51 0.12 -13.49 0.84
C VAL A 51 -0.06 -14.95 1.20
N LYS A 52 0.98 -15.79 1.02
CA LYS A 52 0.93 -17.20 1.38
C LYS A 52 0.72 -17.41 2.89
N LEU A 53 1.34 -16.57 3.72
CA LEU A 53 1.24 -16.63 5.18
C LEU A 53 -0.15 -16.20 5.68
N ILE A 54 -0.68 -15.11 5.14
CA ILE A 54 -1.96 -14.54 5.60
C ILE A 54 -3.17 -15.20 4.93
N LYS A 55 -3.00 -15.87 3.79
CA LYS A 55 -4.09 -16.54 3.04
C LYS A 55 -4.93 -17.44 3.93
N ASN A 56 -4.30 -18.20 4.82
CA ASN A 56 -4.97 -19.14 5.72
C ASN A 56 -5.67 -18.44 6.90
N ARG A 57 -5.30 -17.19 7.21
CA ARG A 57 -5.92 -16.37 8.26
C ARG A 57 -7.15 -15.61 7.76
N TYR A 58 -7.31 -15.47 6.45
CA TYR A 58 -8.54 -14.94 5.86
C TYR A 58 -9.60 -16.04 5.79
N SER A 59 -10.77 -15.74 6.36
CA SER A 59 -11.94 -16.64 6.29
C SER A 59 -12.25 -17.02 4.85
N ARG A 60 -12.51 -18.30 4.61
CA ARG A 60 -13.06 -18.81 3.34
C ARG A 60 -14.48 -18.31 3.08
N ALA A 61 -15.19 -17.85 4.11
CA ALA A 61 -16.52 -17.27 3.96
C ALA A 61 -16.39 -15.89 3.27
N ASN A 62 -17.16 -15.68 2.19
CA ASN A 62 -17.35 -14.41 1.49
C ASN A 62 -18.06 -13.33 2.35
N ARG A 63 -17.71 -13.20 3.64
CA ARG A 63 -18.18 -12.11 4.49
C ARG A 63 -17.29 -10.90 4.23
N GLY A 64 -17.78 -10.02 3.34
CA GLY A 64 -17.10 -8.81 2.88
C GLY A 64 -16.43 -8.95 1.51
N ILE A 65 -16.21 -7.83 0.81
CA ILE A 65 -15.56 -7.79 -0.50
C ILE A 65 -14.07 -8.08 -0.31
N PRO A 66 -13.49 -9.18 -0.83
CA PRO A 66 -12.08 -9.48 -0.63
C PRO A 66 -11.17 -8.34 -1.11
N PRO A 67 -10.02 -8.09 -0.44
CA PRO A 67 -9.10 -7.04 -0.87
C PRO A 67 -8.69 -7.31 -2.32
N LYS A 68 -8.88 -6.31 -3.19
CA LYS A 68 -8.54 -6.43 -4.62
C LYS A 68 -7.04 -6.64 -4.83
N ASP A 69 -6.22 -6.13 -3.90
CA ASP A 69 -4.78 -6.37 -3.83
C ASP A 69 -4.30 -6.24 -2.37
N ALA A 70 -4.01 -7.38 -1.74
CA ALA A 70 -3.57 -7.39 -0.35
C ALA A 70 -2.11 -6.94 -0.17
N VAL A 71 -1.29 -7.07 -1.21
CA VAL A 71 0.13 -6.69 -1.15
C VAL A 71 0.23 -5.17 -1.19
N ALA A 72 -0.49 -4.52 -2.10
CA ALA A 72 -0.55 -3.05 -2.18
C ALA A 72 -1.11 -2.42 -0.89
N LEU A 73 -2.14 -3.04 -0.32
CA LEU A 73 -2.71 -2.61 0.95
C LEU A 73 -1.74 -2.78 2.14
N LEU A 74 -0.93 -3.84 2.18
CA LEU A 74 0.11 -3.97 3.19
C LEU A 74 1.22 -2.92 3.00
N ARG A 75 1.66 -2.65 1.77
CA ARG A 75 2.61 -1.56 1.48
C ARG A 75 2.08 -0.23 1.99
N SER A 76 0.78 0.04 1.80
CA SER A 76 0.14 1.24 2.31
C SER A 76 0.15 1.33 3.84
N LEU A 77 -0.08 0.22 4.55
CA LEU A 77 0.04 0.19 6.01
C LEU A 77 1.46 0.43 6.50
N ILE A 78 2.45 -0.21 5.86
CA ILE A 78 3.87 0.02 6.18
C ILE A 78 4.22 1.50 5.94
N LEU A 79 3.76 2.06 4.82
CA LEU A 79 3.96 3.48 4.52
C LEU A 79 3.33 4.40 5.57
N MET A 80 2.11 4.08 6.03
CA MET A 80 1.43 4.78 7.13
C MET A 80 2.30 4.83 8.40
N THR A 81 2.94 3.70 8.76
CA THR A 81 3.86 3.64 9.90
C THR A 81 5.12 4.49 9.68
N PHE A 82 5.67 4.51 8.46
CA PHE A 82 6.83 5.35 8.15
C PHE A 82 6.52 6.85 8.14
N THR A 83 5.27 7.23 7.88
CA THR A 83 4.81 8.62 7.98
C THR A 83 4.36 9.03 9.38
N GLY A 84 4.36 8.09 10.35
CA GLY A 84 3.92 8.35 11.72
C GLY A 84 2.40 8.58 11.88
N GLU A 85 1.60 8.25 10.86
CA GLU A 85 0.14 8.36 10.95
C GLU A 85 -0.41 7.14 11.68
N THR A 86 -1.31 7.37 12.63
CA THR A 86 -1.92 6.30 13.44
C THR A 86 -3.42 6.18 13.20
N SER A 87 -4.02 7.21 12.60
CA SER A 87 -5.44 7.24 12.25
C SER A 87 -5.65 6.82 10.80
N ILE A 88 -6.27 5.67 10.61
CA ILE A 88 -6.61 5.15 9.29
C ILE A 88 -7.47 6.12 8.45
N PRO A 89 -8.49 6.81 9.00
CA PRO A 89 -9.21 7.84 8.26
C PRO A 89 -8.30 8.95 7.74
N LYS A 90 -7.40 9.48 8.59
CA LYS A 90 -6.44 10.51 8.19
C LYS A 90 -5.43 10.00 7.16
N TRP A 91 -5.01 8.74 7.28
CA TRP A 91 -4.15 8.11 6.29
C TRP A 91 -4.82 8.03 4.92
N VAL A 92 -6.10 7.67 4.88
CA VAL A 92 -6.88 7.67 3.64
C VAL A 92 -6.98 9.07 3.05
N ASP A 93 -7.15 10.11 3.88
CA ASP A 93 -7.15 11.50 3.41
C ASP A 93 -5.75 11.92 2.90
N SER A 94 -4.68 11.44 3.52
CA SER A 94 -3.30 11.69 3.09
C SER A 94 -2.97 11.04 1.74
N LEU A 95 -3.43 9.80 1.53
CA LEU A 95 -3.30 9.13 0.23
C LEU A 95 -4.12 9.85 -0.86
N ARG A 96 -5.18 10.59 -0.49
CA ARG A 96 -6.00 11.38 -1.41
C ARG A 96 -5.30 12.66 -1.84
N SER A 97 -4.70 13.35 -0.87
CA SER A 97 -4.04 14.62 -1.11
C SER A 97 -2.69 14.43 -1.81
N ASP A 98 -2.04 13.29 -1.62
CA ASP A 98 -0.72 13.00 -2.17
C ASP A 98 -0.71 11.74 -3.07
N PRO A 99 -0.82 11.92 -4.40
CA PRO A 99 -0.73 10.83 -5.37
C PRO A 99 0.59 10.04 -5.28
N PHE A 100 1.67 10.63 -4.76
CA PHE A 100 2.95 9.96 -4.58
C PHE A 100 2.82 8.77 -3.62
N LEU A 101 2.13 8.97 -2.48
CA LEU A 101 1.94 7.93 -1.47
C LEU A 101 1.03 6.81 -1.98
N ALA A 102 0.04 7.15 -2.78
CA ALA A 102 -0.85 6.19 -3.42
C ALA A 102 -0.08 5.29 -4.41
N VAL A 103 0.75 5.87 -5.26
CA VAL A 103 1.57 5.13 -6.23
C VAL A 103 2.59 4.27 -5.53
N LEU A 104 3.26 4.79 -4.51
CA LEU A 104 4.25 4.01 -3.77
C LEU A 104 3.61 2.81 -3.05
N SER A 105 2.34 2.93 -2.66
CA SER A 105 1.55 1.79 -2.16
C SER A 105 1.19 0.76 -3.24
N GLY A 106 1.34 1.08 -4.53
CA GLY A 106 0.89 0.25 -5.67
C GLY A 106 -0.53 0.56 -6.13
N PHE A 107 -1.11 1.69 -5.72
CA PHE A 107 -2.43 2.12 -6.18
C PHE A 107 -2.33 3.06 -7.37
N CYS A 108 -3.20 2.86 -8.36
CA CYS A 108 -3.33 3.76 -9.49
C CYS A 108 -4.21 4.97 -9.09
N PRO A 109 -3.76 6.23 -9.27
CA PRO A 109 -4.51 7.44 -8.88
C PRO A 109 -5.97 7.51 -9.37
N PRO A 110 -6.32 7.17 -10.63
CA PRO A 110 -7.73 7.17 -11.07
C PRO A 110 -8.60 6.11 -10.35
N ALA A 111 -8.00 5.03 -9.82
CA ALA A 111 -8.73 4.01 -9.04
C ALA A 111 -8.98 4.43 -7.58
N PHE A 112 -8.33 5.50 -7.11
CA PHE A 112 -8.36 5.97 -5.73
C PHE A 112 -9.74 6.53 -5.32
N LEU A 113 -10.50 7.10 -6.26
CA LEU A 113 -11.83 7.67 -6.01
C LEU A 113 -12.88 6.64 -5.57
N LEU A 114 -12.71 5.36 -5.94
CA LEU A 114 -13.66 4.27 -5.63
C LEU A 114 -13.27 3.40 -4.43
N LEU A 115 -12.05 3.54 -3.89
CA LEU A 115 -11.52 2.69 -2.82
C LEU A 115 -11.84 3.24 -1.42
N LYS A 116 -13.03 3.81 -1.25
CA LYS A 116 -13.50 4.43 -0.01
C LYS A 116 -13.70 3.37 1.08
N LEU A 117 -12.92 3.40 2.17
CA LEU A 117 -13.21 2.83 3.50
C LEU A 117 -13.36 1.29 3.64
N MET A 118 -13.81 0.56 2.62
CA MET A 118 -14.04 -0.89 2.70
C MET A 118 -12.73 -1.68 2.84
N MET A 119 -11.64 -1.21 2.23
CA MET A 119 -10.37 -1.94 2.21
C MET A 119 -9.66 -1.94 3.58
N PHE A 120 -9.61 -0.79 4.26
CA PHE A 120 -8.97 -0.67 5.57
C PHE A 120 -9.86 -1.17 6.73
N ARG A 121 -11.20 -1.03 6.64
CA ARG A 121 -12.12 -1.69 7.59
C ARG A 121 -11.92 -3.22 7.63
N GLN A 122 -11.46 -3.83 6.54
CA GLN A 122 -11.23 -5.26 6.46
C GLN A 122 -9.99 -5.75 7.22
N ILE A 123 -8.96 -4.90 7.33
CA ILE A 123 -7.80 -5.12 8.21
C ILE A 123 -8.22 -4.91 9.67
N LEU A 124 -8.88 -3.78 9.97
CA LEU A 124 -9.26 -3.38 11.33
C LEU A 124 -10.30 -4.31 11.96
N SER A 125 -11.27 -4.81 11.19
CA SER A 125 -12.26 -5.78 11.68
C SER A 125 -11.65 -7.11 12.11
N ARG A 126 -10.36 -7.33 11.85
CA ARG A 126 -9.62 -8.55 12.22
C ARG A 126 -8.26 -8.19 12.83
N ALA A 127 -8.26 -7.19 13.71
CA ALA A 127 -7.14 -6.54 14.41
C ALA A 127 -6.17 -7.44 15.22
N TRP A 128 -6.07 -8.73 14.91
CA TRP A 128 -5.01 -9.60 15.44
C TRP A 128 -3.71 -9.51 14.63
N VAL A 129 -3.74 -9.01 13.39
CA VAL A 129 -2.54 -8.89 12.54
C VAL A 129 -1.76 -7.60 12.84
N LEU A 130 -2.44 -6.52 13.22
CA LEU A 130 -1.80 -5.25 13.59
C LEU A 130 -1.08 -5.34 14.94
N PHE A 131 -1.53 -6.22 15.85
CA PHE A 131 -0.85 -6.45 17.14
C PHE A 131 0.58 -7.01 16.98
N ILE A 132 0.86 -7.74 15.88
CA ILE A 132 2.21 -8.29 15.63
C ILE A 132 3.17 -7.23 15.07
N ILE A 133 2.66 -6.27 14.29
CA ILE A 133 3.49 -5.25 13.64
C ILE A 133 3.75 -4.05 14.58
N ILE A 134 2.83 -3.78 15.51
CA ILE A 134 2.92 -2.65 16.44
C ILE A 134 3.67 -3.03 17.75
N TRP A 135 3.83 -4.32 18.06
CA TRP A 135 4.42 -4.80 19.34
C TRP A 135 5.71 -5.63 19.17
N ILE A 136 6.45 -5.41 18.07
CA ILE A 136 7.83 -5.92 17.86
C ILE A 136 8.85 -4.76 17.81
N GLY A 137 8.42 -3.53 18.12
CA GLY A 137 9.28 -2.36 18.30
C GLY A 137 9.41 -1.98 19.76
#